data_AF-A0A972VF76-F1
#
_entry.id   AF-A0A972VF76-F1
#
_cell.length_a   1.000
_cell.length_b   1.000
_cell.length_c   1.000
_cell.angle_alpha   90.00
_cell.angle_beta   90.00
_cell.angle_gamma   90.00
#
_symmetry.space_group_name_H-M   'P 1'
#
loop_
_entity.id
_entity.type
_entity.pdbx_description
1 polymer ?
#
loop_
_entity_poly.entity_id
_entity_poly.type
_entity_poly.pdbx_seq_one_letter_code
_entity_poly.pdbx_strand_id
1 'polypeptide(L)'
;MSRDSNTQAYFVTAVFDAGLSNGGEIRHLQVLPSDGRQPPLRHAGGMQLIGDYLVIGVEDNQDKLRSQIQFWDVSKPFAPELRVPLTVMREGTVPGDQTAGAVGILKYDRHHLLVVANWDAEHLDVHMSSSE
;
A
#
# COMPACT_ATOMS: atom_id res chain seq x y z
N MET A 1 -1.09 -23.46 5.38
CA MET A 1 -0.07 -22.38 5.27
C MET A 1 -0.52 -21.24 6.18
N SER A 2 0.28 -20.81 7.15
CA SER A 2 -0.04 -19.60 7.91
C SER A 2 0.05 -18.40 6.97
N ARG A 3 -1.00 -17.60 6.92
CA ARG A 3 -0.98 -16.25 6.34
C ARG A 3 -0.75 -15.31 7.50
N ASP A 4 0.52 -15.13 7.86
CA ASP A 4 0.92 -14.17 8.88
C ASP A 4 1.76 -13.07 8.23
N SER A 5 1.87 -11.92 8.89
CA SER A 5 2.57 -10.75 8.38
C SER A 5 4.08 -10.96 8.16
N ASN A 6 4.64 -12.11 8.56
CA ASN A 6 6.02 -12.47 8.24
C ASN A 6 6.16 -13.19 6.90
N THR A 7 5.06 -13.64 6.29
CA THR A 7 5.09 -14.39 5.02
C THR A 7 4.53 -13.59 3.85
N GLN A 8 3.47 -12.81 4.06
CA GLN A 8 2.82 -12.03 3.00
C GLN A 8 2.24 -10.73 3.56
N ALA A 9 2.25 -9.68 2.74
CA ALA A 9 1.48 -8.48 3.02
C ALA A 9 0.02 -8.69 2.59
N TYR A 10 -0.92 -8.20 3.40
CA TYR A 10 -2.35 -8.30 3.12
C TYR A 10 -3.11 -7.16 3.80
N PHE A 11 -4.31 -6.87 3.32
CA PHE A 11 -5.31 -6.12 4.08
C PHE A 11 -6.59 -6.95 4.24
N VAL A 12 -7.41 -6.56 5.20
CA VAL A 12 -8.70 -7.19 5.48
C VAL A 12 -9.83 -6.17 5.37
N THR A 13 -10.97 -6.61 4.85
CA THR A 13 -12.22 -5.86 4.91
C THR A 13 -13.05 -6.43 6.05
N ALA A 14 -13.33 -5.59 7.04
CA ALA A 14 -14.20 -5.92 8.16
C ALA A 14 -15.53 -5.16 8.06
N VAL A 15 -16.61 -5.81 8.47
CA VAL A 15 -17.95 -5.24 8.53
C VAL A 15 -18.38 -5.11 9.98
N PHE A 16 -18.93 -3.95 10.31
CA PHE A 16 -19.43 -3.62 11.65
C PHE A 16 -20.93 -3.32 11.56
N ASP A 17 -21.76 -4.35 11.37
CA ASP A 17 -23.21 -4.21 11.14
C ASP A 17 -23.93 -3.48 12.27
N ALA A 18 -23.49 -3.69 13.52
CA ALA A 18 -24.03 -3.03 14.71
C ALA A 18 -23.24 -1.76 15.11
N GLY A 19 -22.34 -1.26 14.27
CA GLY A 19 -21.46 -0.13 14.56
C GLY A 19 -20.13 -0.52 15.22
N LEU A 20 -19.17 0.41 15.23
CA LEU A 20 -17.76 0.19 15.63
C LEU A 20 -17.56 -0.19 17.10
N SER A 21 -18.52 0.12 17.97
CA SER A 21 -18.49 -0.27 19.39
C SER A 21 -18.81 -1.75 19.61
N ASN A 22 -19.28 -2.44 18.58
CA ASN A 22 -19.55 -3.86 18.58
C ASN A 22 -18.44 -4.59 17.81
N GLY A 23 -18.22 -5.87 18.09
CA GLY A 23 -17.25 -6.66 17.34
C GLY A 23 -17.58 -6.66 15.83
N GLY A 24 -16.56 -6.49 15.00
CA GLY A 24 -16.69 -6.59 13.55
C GLY A 24 -16.40 -8.01 13.04
N GLU A 25 -16.88 -8.32 11.85
CA GLU A 25 -16.59 -9.57 11.15
C GLU A 25 -15.63 -9.31 9.98
N ILE A 26 -14.52 -10.04 9.91
CA ILE A 26 -13.67 -10.05 8.72
C ILE A 26 -14.41 -10.80 7.61
N ARG A 27 -14.77 -10.10 6.54
CA ARG A 27 -15.49 -10.67 5.38
C ARG A 27 -14.57 -11.00 4.22
N HIS A 28 -13.42 -10.33 4.14
CA HIS A 28 -12.49 -10.50 3.02
C HIS A 28 -11.05 -10.30 3.47
N LEU A 29 -10.13 -11.07 2.88
CA LEU A 29 -8.69 -10.94 3.03
C LEU A 29 -8.07 -10.85 1.63
N GLN A 30 -7.44 -9.71 1.35
CA GLN A 30 -6.74 -9.45 0.09
C GLN A 30 -5.24 -9.55 0.31
N VAL A 31 -4.58 -10.50 -0.36
CA VAL A 31 -3.13 -10.60 -0.38
C VAL A 31 -2.56 -9.55 -1.35
N LEU A 32 -1.54 -8.83 -0.92
CA LEU A 32 -0.81 -7.89 -1.77
C LEU A 32 0.25 -8.68 -2.57
N PRO A 33 0.25 -8.60 -3.91
CA PRO A 33 1.25 -9.28 -4.71
C PRO A 33 2.63 -8.64 -4.51
N SER A 34 3.67 -9.46 -4.52
CA SER A 34 5.06 -9.02 -4.62
C SER A 34 5.42 -8.75 -6.09
N ASP A 35 6.60 -8.16 -6.31
CA ASP A 35 7.20 -7.94 -7.62
C ASP A 35 7.87 -9.18 -8.28
N GLY A 36 7.69 -10.37 -7.69
CA GLY A 36 8.30 -11.61 -8.19
C GLY A 36 9.80 -11.79 -7.90
N ARG A 37 10.44 -10.86 -7.18
CA ARG A 37 11.86 -10.95 -6.80
C ARG A 37 12.05 -11.57 -5.41
N GLN A 38 13.30 -11.92 -5.10
CA GLN A 38 13.72 -12.38 -3.78
C GLN A 38 14.69 -11.35 -3.17
N PRO A 39 14.54 -11.02 -1.88
CA PRO A 39 13.42 -11.38 -0.99
C PRO A 39 12.06 -10.77 -1.46
N PRO A 40 10.91 -11.36 -1.10
CA PRO A 40 9.62 -10.83 -1.56
C PRO A 40 9.25 -9.53 -0.84
N LEU A 41 8.43 -8.71 -1.50
CA LEU A 41 7.69 -7.61 -0.87
C LEU A 41 6.59 -8.22 0.00
N ARG A 42 6.77 -8.22 1.31
CA ARG A 42 5.90 -8.95 2.25
C ARG A 42 5.52 -8.15 3.49
N HIS A 43 5.93 -6.89 3.56
CA HIS A 43 5.56 -5.99 4.65
C HIS A 43 4.64 -4.89 4.13
N ALA A 44 3.44 -4.78 4.68
CA ALA A 44 2.56 -3.66 4.40
C ALA A 44 3.06 -2.43 5.16
N GLY A 45 3.38 -1.36 4.42
CA GLY A 45 3.83 -0.09 4.96
C GLY A 45 2.69 0.89 5.17
N GLY A 46 2.96 2.17 4.90
CA GLY A 46 1.97 3.24 4.98
C GLY A 46 0.82 3.05 4.00
N MET A 47 -0.36 3.56 4.38
CA MET A 47 -1.54 3.51 3.53
C MET A 47 -2.44 4.73 3.69
N GLN A 48 -3.20 5.04 2.65
CA GLN A 48 -4.27 6.04 2.72
C GLN A 48 -5.42 5.66 1.75
N LEU A 49 -6.66 5.90 2.19
CA LEU A 49 -7.85 5.85 1.35
C LEU A 49 -8.14 7.24 0.74
N ILE A 50 -8.38 7.31 -0.57
CA ILE A 50 -8.83 8.52 -1.27
C ILE A 50 -9.95 8.17 -2.25
N GLY A 51 -11.17 8.62 -1.97
CA GLY A 51 -12.35 8.18 -2.73
C GLY A 51 -12.47 6.66 -2.69
N ASP A 52 -12.56 6.05 -3.87
CA ASP A 52 -12.65 4.59 -4.05
C ASP A 52 -11.29 3.89 -4.16
N TYR A 53 -10.18 4.58 -3.86
CA TYR A 53 -8.85 3.99 -3.95
C TYR A 53 -8.17 3.84 -2.60
N LEU A 54 -7.71 2.63 -2.30
CA LEU A 54 -6.74 2.36 -1.25
C LEU A 54 -5.34 2.40 -1.87
N VAL A 55 -4.51 3.32 -1.41
CA VAL A 55 -3.09 3.42 -1.78
C VAL A 55 -2.26 2.85 -0.64
N ILE A 56 -1.41 1.86 -0.92
CA ILE A 56 -0.68 1.12 0.11
C ILE A 56 0.77 0.83 -0.31
N GLY A 57 1.71 1.04 0.60
CA GLY A 57 3.10 0.63 0.46
C GLY A 57 3.29 -0.87 0.72
N VAL A 58 4.10 -1.53 -0.10
CA VAL A 58 4.50 -2.93 0.08
C VAL A 58 6.00 -3.04 -0.03
N GLU A 59 6.66 -3.51 1.02
CA GLU A 59 8.10 -3.39 1.20
C GLU A 59 8.81 -4.74 1.24
N ASP A 60 10.03 -4.73 0.73
CA ASP A 60 11.06 -5.70 1.10
C ASP A 60 11.56 -5.37 2.52
N ASN A 61 11.13 -6.14 3.52
CA ASN A 61 11.57 -5.93 4.90
C ASN A 61 12.86 -6.69 5.28
N GLN A 62 13.50 -7.35 4.32
CA GLN A 62 14.75 -8.08 4.53
C GLN A 62 15.93 -7.24 4.09
N ASP A 63 16.02 -6.92 2.79
CA ASP A 63 17.12 -6.10 2.27
C ASP A 63 16.80 -4.61 2.36
N LYS A 64 15.51 -4.24 2.45
CA LYS A 64 15.04 -2.85 2.55
C LYS A 64 15.47 -1.96 1.37
N LEU A 65 15.66 -2.57 0.20
CA LEU A 65 16.10 -1.88 -1.01
C LEU A 65 14.96 -1.56 -1.97
N ARG A 66 13.77 -2.12 -1.74
CA ARG A 66 12.65 -2.03 -2.68
C ARG A 66 11.32 -1.87 -1.97
N SER A 67 10.42 -1.14 -2.63
CA SER A 67 9.01 -1.15 -2.29
C SER A 67 8.14 -0.86 -3.52
N GLN A 68 6.85 -1.08 -3.36
CA GLN A 68 5.82 -0.68 -4.32
C GLN A 68 4.78 0.16 -3.62
N ILE A 69 4.25 1.16 -4.33
CA ILE A 69 3.04 1.87 -3.93
C ILE A 69 1.92 1.36 -4.83
N GLN A 70 1.07 0.51 -4.28
CA GLN A 70 0.00 -0.14 -5.01
C GLN A 70 -1.30 0.65 -4.87
N PHE A 71 -2.02 0.80 -5.98
CA PHE A 71 -3.33 1.44 -6.02
C PHE A 71 -4.41 0.37 -6.20
N TRP A 72 -5.27 0.23 -5.20
CA TRP A 72 -6.38 -0.72 -5.20
C TRP A 72 -7.69 0.03 -5.34
N ASP A 73 -8.46 -0.29 -6.38
CA ASP A 73 -9.86 0.11 -6.47
C ASP A 73 -10.67 -0.72 -5.48
N VAL A 74 -11.26 -0.06 -4.49
CA VAL A 74 -12.06 -0.64 -3.41
C VAL A 74 -13.52 -0.21 -3.47
N SER A 75 -13.99 0.29 -4.62
CA SER A 75 -15.42 0.56 -4.87
C SER A 75 -16.30 -0.68 -4.63
N LYS A 76 -15.71 -1.87 -4.79
CA LYS A 76 -16.24 -3.16 -4.35
C LYS A 76 -15.36 -3.70 -3.21
N PRO A 77 -15.66 -3.42 -1.94
CA PRO A 77 -14.74 -3.66 -0.83
C PRO A 77 -14.47 -5.16 -0.54
N PHE A 78 -15.26 -6.08 -1.10
CA PHE A 78 -15.06 -7.53 -1.01
C PHE A 78 -14.47 -8.16 -2.29
N ALA A 79 -14.17 -7.33 -3.29
CA ALA A 79 -13.53 -7.73 -4.54
C ALA A 79 -12.63 -6.58 -5.03
N PRO A 80 -11.62 -6.18 -4.25
CA PRO A 80 -10.74 -5.07 -4.60
C PRO A 80 -9.88 -5.41 -5.82
N GLU A 81 -9.62 -4.43 -6.68
CA GLU A 81 -8.88 -4.62 -7.92
C GLU A 81 -7.57 -3.81 -7.91
N LEU A 82 -6.43 -4.49 -8.05
CA LEU A 82 -5.14 -3.81 -8.21
C LEU A 82 -5.08 -3.11 -9.57
N ARG A 83 -4.85 -1.80 -9.56
CA ARG A 83 -4.59 -0.99 -10.75
C ARG A 83 -3.10 -0.97 -11.06
N VAL A 84 -2.59 -2.07 -11.63
CA VAL A 84 -1.18 -2.26 -11.99
C VAL A 84 -0.56 -1.06 -12.73
N PRO A 85 -1.22 -0.40 -13.70
CA PRO A 85 -0.64 0.76 -14.39
C PRO A 85 -0.37 1.98 -13.50
N LEU A 86 -0.98 2.05 -12.31
CA LEU A 86 -0.78 3.13 -11.34
C LEU A 86 0.30 2.81 -10.31
N THR A 87 0.79 1.56 -10.25
CA THR A 87 1.75 1.14 -9.23
C THR A 87 3.08 1.86 -9.41
N VAL A 88 3.55 2.53 -8.35
CA VAL A 88 4.87 3.17 -8.33
C VAL A 88 5.89 2.18 -7.80
N MET A 89 6.93 1.90 -8.60
CA MET A 89 8.04 1.02 -8.24
C MET A 89 9.16 1.86 -7.62
N ARG A 90 9.69 1.43 -6.48
CA ARG A 90 10.80 2.07 -5.74
C ARG A 90 11.94 1.07 -5.59
N GLU A 91 13.14 1.44 -6.01
CA GLU A 91 14.35 0.62 -5.88
C GLU A 91 15.55 1.52 -5.61
N GLY A 92 16.43 1.09 -4.70
CA GLY A 92 17.60 1.83 -4.29
C GLY A 92 18.76 0.93 -3.92
N THR A 93 19.90 1.55 -3.62
CA THR A 93 21.14 0.85 -3.25
C THR A 93 21.47 0.93 -1.77
N VAL A 94 20.78 1.80 -1.03
CA VAL A 94 20.98 2.01 0.40
C VAL A 94 19.79 1.37 1.15
N PRO A 95 20.04 0.41 2.07
CA PRO A 95 18.99 -0.21 2.86
C PRO A 95 18.21 0.83 3.67
N GLY A 96 16.89 0.86 3.48
CA GLY A 96 15.99 1.75 4.20
C GLY A 96 15.56 2.99 3.41
N ASP A 97 16.29 3.43 2.38
CA ASP A 97 15.93 4.66 1.65
C ASP A 97 14.66 4.51 0.81
N GLN A 98 14.43 3.29 0.30
CA GLN A 98 13.36 3.00 -0.66
C GLN A 98 12.25 2.14 -0.06
N THR A 99 12.07 2.19 1.26
CA THR A 99 10.86 1.67 1.90
C THR A 99 9.70 2.66 1.71
N ALA A 100 8.51 2.30 2.20
CA ALA A 100 7.25 3.04 2.05
C ALA A 100 6.53 3.10 3.41
N GLY A 101 7.25 3.56 4.45
CA GLY A 101 6.77 3.58 5.83
C GLY A 101 5.58 4.51 6.07
N ALA A 102 5.44 5.55 5.25
CA ALA A 102 4.23 6.37 5.18
C ALA A 102 3.84 6.64 3.72
N VAL A 103 2.53 6.64 3.46
CA VAL A 103 1.96 6.97 2.16
C VAL A 103 0.86 7.99 2.39
N GLY A 104 0.99 9.14 1.73
CA GLY A 104 0.01 10.21 1.72
C GLY A 104 -0.41 10.54 0.30
N ILE A 105 -1.70 10.70 0.04
CA ILE A 105 -2.20 11.13 -1.27
C ILE A 105 -3.31 12.16 -1.10
N LEU A 106 -3.30 13.18 -1.94
CA LEU A 106 -4.36 14.19 -1.98
C LEU A 106 -4.64 14.64 -3.40
N LYS A 107 -5.87 15.06 -3.65
CA LYS A 107 -6.23 15.77 -4.88
C LYS A 107 -5.94 17.25 -4.70
N TYR A 108 -5.14 17.81 -5.60
CA TYR A 108 -4.78 19.22 -5.66
C TYR A 108 -5.14 19.77 -7.04
N ASP A 109 -6.23 20.53 -7.12
CA ASP A 109 -6.82 21.01 -8.38
C ASP A 109 -7.08 19.86 -9.37
N ARG A 110 -6.39 19.86 -10.53
CA ARG A 110 -6.48 18.82 -11.57
C ARG A 110 -5.50 17.67 -11.37
N HIS A 111 -4.71 17.71 -10.31
CA HIS A 111 -3.64 16.75 -10.05
C HIS A 111 -3.92 15.93 -8.79
N HIS A 112 -3.21 14.81 -8.69
CA HIS A 112 -3.03 14.08 -7.45
C HIS A 112 -1.56 14.21 -7.04
N LEU A 113 -1.33 14.57 -5.78
CA LEU A 113 -0.03 14.60 -5.16
C LEU A 113 0.09 13.38 -4.25
N LEU A 114 1.01 12.48 -4.59
CA LEU A 114 1.39 11.34 -3.78
C LEU A 114 2.73 11.66 -3.10
N VAL A 115 2.78 11.51 -1.78
CA VAL A 115 3.99 11.61 -0.97
C VAL A 115 4.24 10.26 -0.33
N VAL A 116 5.47 9.78 -0.46
CA VAL A 116 5.89 8.52 0.14
C VAL A 116 7.11 8.79 1.00
N ALA A 117 7.03 8.40 2.26
CA ALA A 117 8.15 8.46 3.18
C ALA A 117 8.78 7.07 3.34
N ASN A 118 10.08 7.03 3.52
CA ASN A 118 10.77 5.84 3.98
C ASN A 118 10.42 5.51 5.45
N TRP A 119 11.04 4.48 6.03
CA TRP A 119 10.62 3.87 7.31
C TRP A 119 10.77 4.81 8.52
N ASP A 120 11.72 5.75 8.47
CA ASP A 120 11.98 6.76 9.49
C ASP A 120 11.50 8.18 9.08
N ALA A 121 10.93 8.30 7.89
CA ALA A 121 10.48 9.54 7.28
C ALA A 121 11.58 10.62 7.08
N GLU A 122 12.85 10.21 7.01
CA GLU A 122 13.96 11.09 6.63
C GLU A 122 13.94 11.43 5.13
N HIS A 123 13.50 10.48 4.30
CA HIS A 123 13.45 10.62 2.85
C HIS A 123 12.00 10.62 2.35
N LEU A 124 11.67 11.65 1.57
CA LEU A 124 10.34 11.84 0.98
C LEU A 124 10.43 11.87 -0.54
N ASP A 125 9.70 10.99 -1.20
CA ASP A 125 9.46 11.07 -2.64
C ASP A 125 8.10 11.71 -2.90
N VAL A 126 8.07 12.64 -3.85
CA VAL A 126 6.87 13.38 -4.22
C VAL A 126 6.56 13.12 -5.68
N HIS A 127 5.39 12.54 -5.94
CA HIS A 127 4.88 12.24 -7.27
C HIS A 127 3.64 13.06 -7.55
N MET A 128 3.53 13.61 -8.75
CA MET A 128 2.36 14.35 -9.19
C MET A 128 1.78 13.68 -10.43
N SER A 129 0.46 13.48 -10.47
CA SER A 129 -0.19 12.96 -11.66
C SER A 129 -0.09 13.96 -12.81
N SER A 130 0.10 13.46 -14.03
CA SER A 130 -0.08 14.28 -15.23
C SER A 130 -1.53 14.77 -15.32
N SER A 131 -1.71 15.99 -15.81
CA SER A 131 -3.00 16.45 -16.30
C SER A 131 -3.14 15.96 -17.75
N GLU A 132 -4.04 15.03 -18.00
CA GLU A 132 -4.64 14.90 -19.34
C GLU A 132 -5.88 15.78 -19.42
#